data_AF-A0A920M3K4-F1
#
_entry.id   AF-A0A920M3K4-F1
#
_cell.length_a   1.000
_cell.length_b   1.000
_cell.length_c   1.000
_cell.angle_alpha   90.00
_cell.angle_beta   90.00
_cell.angle_gamma   90.00
#
_symmetry.space_group_name_H-M   'P 1'
#
loop_
_entity.id
_entity.type
_entity.pdbx_description
1 polymer ?
#
loop_
_entity_poly.entity_id
_entity_poly.type
_entity_poly.pdbx_seq_one_letter_code
_entity_poly.pdbx_strand_id
1 'polypeptide(L)' 'MIRLIMALPFLFFAGFCIYGFLATYELKESLERLPWQCLYGILGLVSSLSFLFILKPKKK' A
#
# COMPACT_ATOMS: atom_id res chain seq x y z
N MET A 1 -5.50 -19.28 -10.28
CA MET A 1 -4.34 -19.41 -9.38
C MET A 1 -3.23 -18.40 -9.69
N ILE A 2 -2.72 -18.30 -10.93
CA ILE A 2 -1.60 -17.38 -11.29
C ILE A 2 -1.85 -15.91 -10.89
N ARG A 3 -3.08 -15.39 -11.08
CA ARG A 3 -3.43 -14.02 -10.68
C ARG A 3 -3.29 -13.76 -9.17
N LEU A 4 -3.54 -14.78 -8.35
CA LEU A 4 -3.47 -14.69 -6.90
C LEU A 4 -2.01 -14.64 -6.43
N ILE A 5 -1.14 -15.43 -7.07
CA ILE A 5 0.31 -15.41 -6.86
C ILE A 5 0.91 -14.07 -7.30
N MET A 6 0.48 -13.53 -8.45
CA MET A 6 0.88 -12.20 -8.91
C MET A 6 0.38 -11.06 -8.03
N ALA A 7 -0.78 -11.23 -7.39
CA ALA A 7 -1.36 -10.22 -6.50
C ALA A 7 -0.72 -10.23 -5.09
N LEU A 8 -0.21 -11.38 -4.64
CA LEU A 8 0.43 -11.55 -3.33
C LEU A 8 1.53 -10.51 -2.99
N PRO A 9 2.49 -10.17 -3.88
CA PRO A 9 3.49 -9.15 -3.59
C PRO A 9 2.88 -7.76 -3.39
N PHE A 10 1.81 -7.40 -4.10
CA PHE A 10 1.12 -6.12 -3.90
C PHE A 10 0.42 -6.06 -2.54
N LEU A 11 -0.12 -7.18 -2.06
CA LEU A 11 -0.69 -7.27 -0.72
C LEU A 11 0.41 -7.08 0.35
N PHE A 12 1.56 -7.73 0.17
CA PHE A 12 2.69 -7.60 1.10
C PHE A 12 3.24 -6.17 1.12
N PHE A 13 3.35 -5.54 -0.05
CA PHE A 13 3.79 -4.16 -0.19
C PHE A 13 2.79 -3.17 0.41
N ALA A 14 1.49 -3.43 0.29
CA ALA A 14 0.46 -2.64 0.95
C ALA A 14 0.58 -2.73 2.48
N GLY A 15 0.80 -3.93 3.02
CA GLY A 15 1.09 -4.14 4.45
C GLY A 15 2.33 -3.39 4.92
N PHE A 16 3.41 -3.43 4.13
CA PHE A 16 4.63 -2.66 4.41
C PHE A 16 4.37 -1.15 4.44
N CYS A 17 3.58 -0.63 3.51
CA CYS A 17 3.21 0.79 3.48
C CYS A 17 2.35 1.18 4.70
N ILE A 18 1.41 0.33 5.12
CA ILE A 18 0.62 0.57 6.33
C ILE A 18 1.52 0.60 7.57
N TYR A 19 2.46 -0.33 7.68
CA TYR A 19 3.43 -0.35 8.77
C TYR A 19 4.32 0.90 8.75
N GLY A 20 4.87 1.28 7.59
CA GLY A 20 5.65 2.51 7.43
C GLY A 20 4.85 3.75 7.79
N PHE A 21 3.58 3.82 7.40
CA PHE A 21 2.66 4.89 7.78
C PHE A 21 2.44 4.95 9.30
N LEU A 22 2.25 3.81 9.96
CA LEU A 22 2.13 3.73 11.42
C LEU A 22 3.44 4.16 12.11
N ALA A 23 4.60 3.75 11.59
CA ALA A 23 5.91 4.14 12.13
C ALA A 23 6.14 5.65 12.07
N THR A 24 5.53 6.36 11.10
CA THR A 24 5.61 7.83 11.09
C THR A 24 5.02 8.51 12.32
N TYR A 25 4.14 7.84 13.08
CA TYR A 25 3.56 8.37 14.31
C TYR A 25 4.59 8.45 15.45
N GLU A 26 5.74 7.80 15.32
CA GLU A 26 6.85 7.93 16.27
C GLU A 26 7.59 9.29 16.12
N LEU A 27 7.47 9.96 14.96
CA LEU A 27 8.07 11.28 14.79
C LEU A 27 7.32 12.33 15.60
N LYS A 28 8.06 13.06 16.44
CA LYS A 28 7.54 14.16 17.27
C LYS A 28 7.12 15.38 16.46
N GLU A 29 7.80 15.65 15.35
CA GLU A 29 7.51 16.83 14.52
C GLU A 29 6.51 16.53 13.41
N SER A 30 5.40 17.26 13.42
CA SER A 30 4.32 17.15 12.43
C SER A 30 4.79 17.47 11.00
N LEU A 31 5.76 18.38 10.86
CA LEU A 31 6.32 18.80 9.57
C LEU A 31 7.17 17.70 8.92
N GLU A 32 7.90 16.92 9.72
CA GLU A 32 8.66 15.77 9.23
C GLU A 32 7.74 14.58 8.96
N ARG A 33 6.67 14.44 9.73
CA ARG A 33 5.72 13.32 9.65
C ARG A 33 4.82 13.35 8.41
N LEU A 34 4.29 14.53 8.07
CA LEU A 34 3.39 14.74 6.92
C LEU A 34 3.91 14.18 5.58
N PRO A 35 5.15 14.45 5.13
CA PRO A 35 5.64 13.95 3.86
C PRO A 35 5.75 12.42 3.84
N TRP A 36 6.23 11.80 4.93
CA TRP A 36 6.30 10.34 5.03
C TRP A 36 4.92 9.70 5.04
N GLN A 37 3.96 10.29 5.76
CA GLN A 37 2.57 9.83 5.77
C GLN A 37 1.93 9.88 4.38
N CYS A 38 2.12 10.99 3.66
CA CYS A 38 1.66 11.11 2.29
C CYS A 38 2.34 10.07 1.38
N LEU A 39 3.66 9.88 1.51
CA LEU A 39 4.40 8.93 0.68
C LEU A 39 3.90 7.49 0.89
N TYR A 40 3.88 7.02 2.14
CA TYR A 40 3.41 5.67 2.48
C TYR A 40 1.92 5.50 2.19
N GLY A 41 1.11 6.53 2.41
CA GLY A 41 -0.32 6.52 2.11
C GLY A 41 -0.59 6.36 0.61
N ILE A 42 0.07 7.15 -0.23
CA ILE A 42 -0.06 7.08 -1.70
C ILE A 42 0.44 5.72 -2.22
N LEU A 43 1.61 5.28 -1.77
CA LEU A 43 2.18 3.98 -2.18
C LEU A 43 1.27 2.82 -1.76
N GLY A 44 0.73 2.85 -0.55
CA GLY A 44 -0.22 1.83 -0.06
C GLY A 44 -1.52 1.81 -0.87
N LEU A 45 -2.05 2.98 -1.22
CA LEU A 45 -3.24 3.12 -2.06
C LEU A 45 -3.01 2.57 -3.47
N VAL A 46 -1.92 2.95 -4.13
CA VAL A 46 -1.57 2.48 -5.48
C VAL A 46 -1.36 0.97 -5.49
N SER A 47 -0.68 0.43 -4.48
CA SER A 47 -0.49 -1.01 -4.34
C SER A 47 -1.81 -1.75 -4.14
N SER A 48 -2.70 -1.23 -3.30
CA SER A 48 -4.03 -1.81 -3.06
C SER A 48 -4.91 -1.76 -4.30
N LEU A 49 -4.88 -0.66 -5.06
CA LEU A 49 -5.60 -0.54 -6.33
C LEU A 49 -5.07 -1.54 -7.37
N SER A 50 -3.75 -1.72 -7.44
CA SER A 50 -3.11 -2.68 -8.34
C SER A 50 -3.53 -4.12 -8.00
N PHE A 51 -3.54 -4.46 -6.71
CA PHE A 51 -4.06 -5.73 -6.21
C PHE A 51 -5.51 -5.98 -6.63
N LEU A 52 -6.40 -5.00 -6.39
CA LEU A 52 -7.80 -5.09 -6.76
C LEU A 52 -8.00 -5.20 -8.28
N PHE A 53 -7.18 -4.49 -9.07
CA PHE A 53 -7.25 -4.55 -10.52
C PHE A 53 -6.83 -5.92 -11.08
N ILE A 54 -5.77 -6.52 -10.53
CA ILE A 54 -5.30 -7.86 -10.91
C ILE A 54 -6.34 -8.93 -10.55
N LEU A 55 -7.00 -8.77 -9.41
CA LEU A 55 -8.06 -9.67 -8.95
C LEU A 55 -9.40 -9.44 -9.62
N LYS A 56 -9.61 -8.28 -10.26
CA LYS A 56 -10.88 -7.95 -10.91
C LYS A 56 -11.24 -9.05 -11.91
N PRO A 57 -12.40 -9.70 -11.76
CA PRO A 57 -12.85 -10.67 -12.75
C PRO A 57 -13.05 -9.93 -14.08
N LYS A 58 -12.44 -10.45 -15.16
CA LYS A 58 -12.74 -9.97 -16.51
C LYS A 58 -14.23 -10.23 -16.72
N LYS A 59 -15.04 -9.18 -16.80
CA LYS A 59 -16.44 -9.31 -17.23
C LYS A 59 -16.40 -9.97 -18.61
N LYS A 60 -17.03 -11.14 -18.72
CA LYS A 60 -17.31 -11.80 -19.99
C LYS A 60 -18.33 -10.97 -20.76
#